data_AF-A0A090DU29-F1
#
_entry.id   AF-A0A090DU29-F1
#
_cell.length_a   1.000
_cell.length_b   1.000
_cell.length_c   1.000
_cell.angle_alpha   90.00
_cell.angle_beta   90.00
_cell.angle_gamma   90.00
#
_symmetry.space_group_name_H-M   'P 1'
#
loop_
_entity.id
_entity.type
_entity.pdbx_description
1 polymer ?
#
loop_
_entity_poly.entity_id
_entity_poly.type
_entity_poly.pdbx_seq_one_letter_code
_entity_poly.pdbx_strand_id
1 'polypeptide(L)'
;MRARFKDCLQELRWLYDRRDLAEAKADLAAWLAKWSARYPRLTAWVEESIDNTLTFFRLPRQHHKHLKSTNMLERLNEEIRRRTYVVRIFPNAKSCLRLVRALAVETHENWMEANRYINMDDLREHKKLALRKAA
;
A
#
# COMPACT_ATOMS: atom_id res chain seq x y z
N MET A 1 17.79 15.67 16.85
CA MET A 1 17.94 14.84 15.63
C MET A 1 16.64 14.14 15.20
N ARG A 2 15.81 13.60 16.13
CA ARG A 2 14.54 12.91 15.82
C ARG A 2 13.46 13.75 15.13
N ALA A 3 13.34 15.06 15.43
CA ALA A 3 12.31 15.92 14.83
C ALA A 3 12.45 16.02 13.30
N ARG A 4 13.65 16.37 12.81
CA ARG A 4 13.90 16.53 11.36
C ARG A 4 13.79 15.24 10.55
N PHE A 5 13.98 14.08 11.18
CA PHE A 5 13.70 12.79 10.52
C PHE A 5 12.20 12.52 10.40
N LYS A 6 11.40 12.89 11.42
CA LYS A 6 9.94 12.83 11.32
C LYS A 6 9.41 13.76 10.22
N ASP A 7 9.96 14.97 10.11
CA ASP A 7 9.60 15.92 9.05
C ASP A 7 9.89 15.33 7.66
N CYS A 8 11.08 14.74 7.49
CA CYS A 8 11.48 14.05 6.25
C CYS A 8 10.49 12.95 5.83
N LEU A 9 10.04 12.12 6.77
CA LEU A 9 9.06 11.05 6.51
C LEU A 9 7.65 11.59 6.27
N GLN A 10 7.27 12.66 6.97
CA GLN A 10 5.96 13.30 6.81
C GLN A 10 5.83 13.94 5.43
N GLU A 11 6.88 14.61 4.95
CA GLU A 11 6.93 15.17 3.59
C GLU A 11 6.86 14.07 2.53
N LEU A 12 7.57 12.95 2.73
CA LEU A 12 7.52 11.81 1.82
C LEU A 12 6.10 11.22 1.73
N ARG A 13 5.37 11.18 2.84
CA ARG A 13 3.98 10.71 2.88
C ARG A 13 3.03 11.60 2.07
N TRP A 14 3.24 12.91 2.08
CA TRP A 14 2.41 13.85 1.32
C TRP A 14 2.47 13.65 -0.20
N LEU A 15 3.55 13.05 -0.72
CA LEU A 15 3.65 12.69 -2.14
C LEU A 15 2.49 11.79 -2.60
N TYR A 16 1.98 10.94 -1.71
CA TYR A 16 0.87 10.01 -1.98
C TYR A 16 -0.52 10.66 -1.89
N ASP A 17 -0.60 11.94 -1.49
CA ASP A 17 -1.84 12.72 -1.45
C ASP A 17 -2.00 13.64 -2.67
N ARG A 18 -1.02 13.65 -3.58
CA ARG A 18 -1.02 14.49 -4.80
C ARG A 18 -2.07 14.08 -5.81
N ARG A 19 -2.46 15.04 -6.67
CA ARG A 19 -3.61 14.84 -7.56
C ARG A 19 -3.27 14.00 -8.77
N ASP A 20 -2.05 14.15 -9.28
CA ASP A 20 -1.55 13.45 -10.45
C ASP A 20 -0.09 13.01 -10.29
N LEU A 21 0.34 12.14 -11.21
CA LEU A 21 1.68 11.57 -11.20
C LEU A 21 2.76 12.61 -11.49
N ALA A 22 2.46 13.65 -12.28
CA ALA A 22 3.44 14.67 -12.64
C ALA A 22 3.78 15.56 -11.44
N GLU A 23 2.76 15.99 -10.68
CA GLU A 23 2.89 16.70 -9.42
C GLU A 23 3.66 15.86 -8.40
N ALA A 24 3.32 14.57 -8.26
CA ALA A 24 4.03 13.67 -7.36
C ALA A 24 5.53 13.51 -7.73
N LYS A 25 5.86 13.44 -9.02
CA LYS A 25 7.25 13.35 -9.49
C LYS A 25 8.03 14.66 -9.32
N ALA A 26 7.39 15.80 -9.56
CA ALA A 26 8.00 17.11 -9.34
C ALA A 26 8.33 17.33 -7.85
N ASP A 27 7.39 17.02 -6.96
CA ASP A 27 7.59 17.10 -5.52
C ASP A 27 8.64 16.10 -5.03
N LEU A 28 8.69 14.90 -5.61
CA LEU A 28 9.74 13.92 -5.31
C LEU A 28 11.13 14.49 -5.64
N ALA A 29 11.31 15.13 -6.80
CA ALA A 29 12.58 15.74 -7.18
C ALA A 29 12.99 16.84 -6.19
N ALA A 30 12.03 17.69 -5.78
CA ALA A 30 12.27 18.71 -4.76
C ALA A 30 12.63 18.11 -3.39
N TRP A 31 11.97 17.02 -3.00
CA TRP A 31 12.23 16.30 -1.75
C TRP A 31 13.62 15.64 -1.76
N LEU A 32 14.03 15.02 -2.87
CA LEU A 32 15.37 14.43 -3.04
C LEU A 32 16.45 15.51 -2.94
N ALA A 33 16.28 16.66 -3.60
CA ALA A 33 17.21 17.78 -3.51
C ALA A 33 17.37 18.28 -2.06
N LYS A 34 16.26 18.33 -1.30
CA LYS A 34 16.25 18.80 0.09
C LYS A 34 16.90 17.82 1.08
N TRP A 35 16.70 16.51 0.92
CA TRP A 35 17.07 15.53 1.93
C TRP A 35 18.28 14.65 1.59
N SER A 36 18.75 14.66 0.33
CA SER A 36 19.86 13.83 -0.16
C SER A 36 21.16 14.01 0.64
N ALA A 37 21.53 15.25 0.95
CA ALA A 37 22.75 15.55 1.71
C ALA A 37 22.73 14.98 3.13
N ARG A 38 21.54 14.81 3.72
CA ARG A 38 21.39 14.40 5.11
C ARG A 38 21.05 12.92 5.29
N TYR A 39 20.26 12.37 4.38
CA TYR A 39 19.78 11.00 4.43
C TYR A 39 20.04 10.27 3.10
N PRO A 40 21.30 10.17 2.64
CA PRO A 40 21.62 9.67 1.30
C PRO A 40 21.14 8.24 1.06
N ARG A 41 21.19 7.38 2.07
CA ARG A 41 20.68 6.00 1.98
C ARG A 41 19.17 5.94 1.79
N LEU A 42 18.43 6.82 2.47
CA LEU A 42 16.97 6.87 2.34
C LEU A 42 16.58 7.41 0.97
N THR A 43 17.21 8.51 0.53
CA THR A 43 16.88 9.12 -0.76
C THR A 43 17.21 8.20 -1.93
N ALA A 44 18.34 7.48 -1.89
CA ALA A 44 18.69 6.50 -2.91
C ALA A 44 17.66 5.36 -2.98
N TRP A 45 17.26 4.80 -1.83
CA TRP A 45 16.23 3.76 -1.78
C TRP A 45 14.87 4.25 -2.30
N VAL A 46 14.48 5.48 -1.93
CA VAL A 46 13.24 6.10 -2.41
C VAL A 46 13.29 6.26 -3.93
N GLU A 47 14.37 6.82 -4.48
CA GLU A 47 14.52 7.03 -5.92
C GLU A 47 14.41 5.72 -6.73
N GLU A 48 15.01 4.63 -6.23
CA GLU A 48 14.95 3.32 -6.87
C GLU A 48 13.56 2.66 -6.76
N SER A 49 12.86 2.83 -5.64
CA SER A 49 11.68 2.03 -5.31
C SER A 49 10.34 2.74 -5.56
N ILE A 50 10.30 4.07 -5.51
CA ILE A 50 9.04 4.83 -5.43
C ILE A 50 8.22 4.81 -6.73
N ASP A 51 8.83 4.67 -7.91
CA ASP A 51 8.07 4.61 -9.15
C ASP A 51 7.13 3.39 -9.17
N ASN A 52 7.56 2.26 -8.58
CA ASN A 52 6.73 1.09 -8.40
C ASN A 52 5.50 1.39 -7.54
N THR A 53 5.68 2.14 -6.44
CA THR A 53 4.57 2.48 -5.55
C THR A 53 3.62 3.49 -6.18
N LEU A 54 4.10 4.41 -7.01
CA LEU A 54 3.27 5.41 -7.72
C LEU A 54 2.41 4.81 -8.84
N THR A 55 2.54 3.51 -9.15
CA THR A 55 1.73 2.84 -10.19
C THR A 55 0.22 2.93 -9.94
N PHE A 56 -0.23 3.10 -8.68
CA PHE A 56 -1.65 3.27 -8.36
C PHE A 56 -2.29 4.50 -9.03
N PHE A 57 -1.51 5.51 -9.42
CA PHE A 57 -2.02 6.67 -10.16
C PHE A 57 -2.65 6.29 -11.51
N ARG A 58 -2.30 5.12 -12.07
CA ARG A 58 -2.89 4.57 -13.31
C ARG A 58 -4.30 3.99 -13.11
N LEU A 59 -4.77 3.89 -11.86
CA LEU A 59 -6.05 3.30 -11.51
C LEU A 59 -7.09 4.39 -11.18
N PRO A 60 -8.39 4.05 -11.11
CA PRO A 60 -9.44 5.00 -10.75
C PRO A 60 -9.13 5.71 -9.43
N ARG A 61 -9.43 7.01 -9.34
CA ARG A 61 -9.18 7.84 -8.16
C ARG A 61 -9.88 7.31 -6.91
N GLN A 62 -11.04 6.68 -7.09
CA GLN A 62 -11.80 6.00 -6.04
C GLN A 62 -10.99 4.89 -5.36
N HIS A 63 -10.09 4.23 -6.09
CA HIS A 63 -9.26 3.14 -5.58
C HIS A 63 -8.00 3.63 -4.86
N HIS A 64 -7.57 4.87 -5.10
CA HIS A 64 -6.32 5.41 -4.54
C HIS A 64 -6.30 5.34 -3.01
N LYS A 65 -7.44 5.62 -2.35
CA LYS A 65 -7.58 5.52 -0.89
C LYS A 65 -7.18 4.14 -0.34
N HIS A 66 -7.54 3.09 -1.07
CA HIS A 66 -7.34 1.70 -0.64
C HIS A 66 -5.97 1.16 -1.10
N LEU A 67 -5.52 1.55 -2.29
CA LEU A 67 -4.29 1.03 -2.90
C LEU A 67 -3.02 1.73 -2.46
N LYS A 68 -3.11 2.95 -1.91
CA LYS A 68 -1.95 3.66 -1.36
C LYS A 68 -1.48 3.15 0.01
N SER A 69 -2.24 2.25 0.64
CA SER A 69 -1.95 1.75 2.00
C SER A 69 -1.92 0.24 2.03
N THR A 70 -1.06 -0.31 2.88
CA THR A 70 -0.96 -1.74 3.18
C THR A 70 -1.76 -2.17 4.41
N ASN A 71 -2.58 -1.27 4.98
CA ASN A 71 -3.29 -1.48 6.25
C ASN A 71 -4.08 -2.81 6.32
N MET A 72 -4.75 -3.20 5.22
CA MET A 72 -5.50 -4.46 5.19
C MET A 72 -4.59 -5.69 5.28
N LEU A 73 -3.46 -5.67 4.57
CA LEU A 73 -2.48 -6.73 4.61
C LEU A 73 -1.78 -6.78 5.96
N GLU A 74 -1.43 -5.62 6.52
CA GLU A 74 -0.85 -5.50 7.85
C GLU A 74 -1.78 -6.07 8.92
N ARG A 75 -3.06 -5.70 8.91
CA ARG A 75 -4.08 -6.22 9.84
C ARG A 75 -4.23 -7.74 9.73
N LEU A 76 -4.26 -8.29 8.52
CA LEU A 76 -4.31 -9.74 8.32
C LEU A 76 -3.04 -10.42 8.87
N ASN A 77 -1.86 -9.87 8.57
CA ASN A 77 -0.58 -10.41 9.05
C ASN A 77 -0.46 -10.33 10.58
N GLU A 78 -0.95 -9.26 11.19
CA GLU A 78 -1.02 -9.12 12.65
C GLU A 78 -1.91 -10.19 13.27
N GLU A 79 -3.07 -10.47 12.69
CA GLU A 79 -3.96 -11.52 13.19
C GLU A 79 -3.36 -12.93 13.02
N ILE A 80 -2.67 -13.18 11.90
CA ILE A 80 -1.89 -14.41 11.70
C ILE A 80 -0.83 -14.56 12.81
N ARG A 81 -0.04 -13.50 13.06
CA ARG A 81 0.99 -13.50 14.12
C ARG A 81 0.36 -13.70 15.50
N ARG A 82 -0.74 -13.04 15.80
CA ARG A 82 -1.46 -13.17 17.08
C ARG A 82 -1.95 -14.61 17.30
N ARG A 83 -2.62 -15.23 16.34
CA ARG A 83 -3.17 -16.58 16.49
C ARG A 83 -2.07 -17.64 16.55
N THR A 84 -1.00 -17.49 15.76
CA THR A 84 0.15 -18.39 15.82
C THR A 84 0.94 -18.25 17.12
N TYR A 85 1.04 -17.04 17.67
CA TYR A 85 1.72 -16.78 18.94
C TYR A 85 1.07 -17.48 20.14
N VAL A 86 -0.27 -17.61 20.14
CA VAL A 86 -0.99 -18.34 21.19
C VAL A 86 -0.62 -19.83 21.20
N VAL A 87 -0.46 -20.44 20.02
CA VAL A 87 -0.11 -21.86 19.89
C VAL A 87 1.35 -22.13 20.27
N ARG A 88 2.25 -21.16 20.07
CA ARG A 88 3.71 -21.20 20.33
C ARG A 88 4.50 -22.23 19.53
N ILE A 89 4.11 -23.51 19.58
CA ILE A 89 4.80 -24.63 18.92
C ILE A 89 3.77 -25.46 18.17
N PHE A 90 4.01 -25.70 16.88
CA PHE A 90 3.18 -26.58 16.06
C PHE A 90 3.84 -27.96 15.93
N PRO A 91 3.05 -29.05 15.97
CA PRO A 91 3.60 -30.40 15.84
C PRO A 91 4.13 -30.71 14.44
N ASN A 92 3.68 -29.98 13.40
CA ASN A 92 4.20 -30.04 12.04
C ASN A 92 3.72 -28.81 11.22
N ALA A 93 4.31 -28.62 10.03
CA ALA A 93 3.94 -27.53 9.13
C ALA A 93 2.48 -27.58 8.64
N LYS A 94 1.89 -28.78 8.47
CA LYS A 94 0.49 -28.94 8.02
C LYS A 94 -0.49 -28.40 9.07
N SER A 95 -0.19 -28.57 10.36
CA SER A 95 -1.00 -28.04 11.46
C SER A 95 -1.00 -26.51 11.48
N CYS A 96 0.15 -25.87 11.25
CA CYS A 96 0.23 -24.41 11.11
C CYS A 96 -0.55 -23.92 9.88
N LEU A 97 -0.35 -24.58 8.73
CA LEU A 97 -1.06 -24.26 7.50
C LEU A 97 -2.59 -24.37 7.67
N ARG A 98 -3.08 -25.37 8.42
CA ARG A 98 -4.51 -25.52 8.72
C ARG A 98 -5.06 -24.33 9.51
N LEU A 99 -4.34 -23.84 10.51
CA LEU A 99 -4.74 -22.66 11.29
C LEU A 99 -4.80 -21.40 10.40
N VAL A 100 -3.75 -21.17 9.61
CA VAL A 100 -3.69 -19.99 8.72
C VAL A 100 -4.79 -20.03 7.67
N ARG A 101 -5.07 -21.20 7.09
CA ARG A 101 -6.18 -21.37 6.14
C ARG A 101 -7.54 -21.12 6.79
N ALA A 102 -7.78 -21.64 8.00
CA ALA A 102 -9.02 -21.39 8.72
C ALA A 102 -9.24 -19.89 8.96
N LEU A 103 -8.19 -19.17 9.39
CA LEU A 103 -8.23 -17.71 9.54
C LEU A 103 -8.49 -16.99 8.20
N ALA A 104 -7.89 -17.45 7.11
CA ALA A 104 -8.10 -16.86 5.79
C ALA A 104 -9.55 -17.03 5.31
N VAL A 105 -10.17 -18.20 5.57
CA VAL A 105 -11.59 -18.44 5.26
C VAL A 105 -12.49 -17.53 6.10
N GLU A 106 -12.30 -17.49 7.41
CA GLU A 106 -13.06 -16.60 8.32
C GLU A 106 -12.92 -15.12 7.89
N THR A 107 -11.71 -14.70 7.51
CA THR A 107 -11.47 -13.32 7.02
C THR A 107 -12.20 -13.08 5.71
N HIS A 108 -12.19 -14.05 4.79
CA HIS A 108 -12.87 -13.94 3.51
C HIS A 108 -14.39 -13.81 3.68
N GLU A 109 -15.00 -14.64 4.53
CA GLU A 109 -16.43 -14.58 4.86
C GLU A 109 -16.80 -13.20 5.42
N ASN A 110 -16.04 -12.70 6.40
CA ASN A 110 -16.22 -11.36 6.94
C ASN A 110 -16.12 -10.27 5.87
N TRP A 111 -15.22 -10.40 4.89
CA TRP A 111 -15.08 -9.43 3.80
C TRP A 111 -16.22 -9.51 2.78
N MET A 112 -16.87 -10.65 2.63
CA MET A 112 -18.07 -10.77 1.79
C MET A 112 -19.28 -10.06 2.41
N GLU A 113 -19.39 -10.10 3.73
CA GLU A 113 -20.49 -9.45 4.47
C GLU A 113 -20.25 -7.96 4.72
N ALA A 114 -18.99 -7.54 4.82
CA ALA A 114 -18.62 -6.15 5.04
C ALA A 114 -18.85 -5.26 3.80
N ASN A 115 -18.79 -3.94 4.01
CA ASN A 115 -18.86 -2.95 2.93
C ASN A 115 -17.78 -3.20 1.87
N ARG A 116 -18.18 -3.07 0.60
CA ARG A 116 -17.30 -3.28 -0.56
C ARG A 116 -16.04 -2.41 -0.47
N TYR A 117 -14.90 -3.06 -0.31
CA TYR A 117 -13.61 -2.38 -0.11
C TYR A 117 -13.05 -1.74 -1.39
N ILE A 118 -13.17 -2.41 -2.55
CA ILE A 118 -12.80 -1.87 -3.87
C ILE A 118 -13.94 -2.17 -4.83
N ASN A 119 -14.43 -1.14 -5.53
CA ASN A 119 -15.50 -1.30 -6.49
C ASN A 119 -14.98 -1.55 -7.91
N MET A 120 -15.04 -2.79 -8.38
CA MET A 120 -14.53 -3.14 -9.71
C MET A 120 -15.29 -2.47 -10.86
N ASP A 121 -16.50 -1.94 -10.62
CA ASP A 121 -17.24 -1.18 -11.62
C ASP A 121 -16.52 0.14 -11.98
N ASP A 122 -15.89 0.80 -11.02
CA ASP A 122 -15.11 2.03 -11.28
C ASP A 122 -13.93 1.72 -12.22
N LEU A 123 -13.31 0.54 -12.06
CA LEU A 123 -12.23 0.09 -12.93
C LEU A 123 -12.73 -0.22 -14.35
N ARG A 124 -13.90 -0.86 -14.47
CA ARG A 124 -14.51 -1.15 -15.77
C ARG A 124 -14.81 0.14 -16.53
N GLU A 125 -15.42 1.12 -15.87
CA GLU A 125 -15.72 2.42 -16.47
C GLU A 125 -14.46 3.21 -16.82
N HIS A 126 -13.45 3.20 -15.94
CA HIS A 126 -12.16 3.83 -16.22
C HIS A 126 -11.49 3.24 -17.48
N LYS A 127 -11.50 1.91 -17.63
CA LYS A 127 -10.97 1.23 -18.83
C LYS A 127 -11.76 1.62 -20.09
N LYS A 128 -13.09 1.68 -20.02
CA LYS A 128 -13.92 2.14 -21.16
C LYS A 128 -13.57 3.57 -21.57
N LEU A 129 -13.42 4.48 -20.61
CA LEU A 129 -13.03 5.87 -20.87
C LEU A 129 -11.63 5.98 -21.46
N ALA A 130 -10.68 5.17 -20.99
CA ALA A 130 -9.33 5.11 -21.55
C ALA A 130 -9.33 4.64 -23.00
N LEU A 131 -10.10 3.59 -23.33
CA LEU A 131 -10.26 3.10 -24.69
C LEU A 131 -10.89 4.15 -25.62
N ARG A 132 -11.92 4.86 -25.16
CA ARG A 132 -12.58 5.93 -25.93
C ARG A 132 -11.67 7.13 -26.21
N LYS A 133 -10.67 7.40 -25.37
CA LYS A 133 -9.69 8.48 -25.57
C LYS A 133 -8.53 8.06 -26.49
N ALA A 134 -8.33 6.76 -26.68
CA ALA A 134 -7.25 6.21 -27.49
C ALA A 134 -7.69 5.89 -28.93
N ALA A 135 -9.00 5.85 -29.18
CA ALA A 135 -9.62 5.78 -30.50
C ALA A 135 -9.84 7.19 -31.06
#